data_AF-A0A8C1NFY9-F1
#
_entry.id   AF-A0A8C1NFY9-F1
#
_cell.length_a   1.000
_cell.length_b   1.000
_cell.length_c   1.000
_cell.angle_alpha   90.00
_cell.angle_beta   90.00
_cell.angle_gamma   90.00
#
_symmetry.space_group_name_H-M   'P 1'
#
loop_
_entity.id
_entity.type
_entity.pdbx_description
1 polymer ?
#
loop_
_entity_poly.entity_id
_entity_poly.type
_entity_poly.pdbx_seq_one_letter_code
_entity_poly.pdbx_strand_id
1 'polypeptide(L)'
;THTHTHTHTHTHTHTHTAVNTHPEQWVPFMLRRPGSSWGFGALLKDTSVVGELVDESTVKKMILTFEKRSYKNQELRIKFPDNPEKFMEAELDLNDIIQEMHVIATIPELYHLLVELNAVHSLLGLLSHDNTDILNELTDIDTLHESEEGAEVLIDALLEGQVVALMVQNMERLDETVKEEADGVYNTLAVIENMAEFRPGLCTEAAQQGLMQWLLKRIKAKMPFDANKLYCSEILAILLQNNDKTRELLGEMDGIDVLLQQLSVFKRHNPATAEEQEMMENLFDALCSCLMLPANRDRFLRGEGLQLMNLMLREKKMSRVSALKVLDYGVIGPEGSDNCHKFVDILGLRTIFPLFMKTPKKMKKVGVSDKEHEEHVCSIIASMLRNLKGQQRSRLLSKFTENDCEKVDRLMELHFKYLEAVQLADKRIEGEKHDMVRRGEIIDDAMDDEFYLRRLDAGLFVLQLVCYIMVEICNAGVPQLQQRVHQILNLRGGSVKIVRHIMRGKITNDFKSSCQHIKPIFMTLGIFVHSDIIFITFKCIFHSNFCYCKCISLFYFRVFFIIFTGYSY
;
A
#
# COMPACT_ATOMS: atom_id res chain seq x y z
N THR A 1 -10.90 68.26 -11.06
CA THR A 1 -11.36 67.07 -10.32
C THR A 1 -11.19 65.86 -11.23
N HIS A 2 -10.01 65.23 -11.14
CA HIS A 2 -9.63 64.09 -11.98
C HIS A 2 -10.21 62.79 -11.41
N THR A 3 -10.86 62.00 -12.26
CA THR A 3 -11.36 60.65 -11.99
C THR A 3 -10.23 59.64 -12.16
N HIS A 4 -9.85 58.96 -11.08
CA HIS A 4 -8.95 57.80 -11.10
C HIS A 4 -9.76 56.50 -11.05
N THR A 5 -9.58 55.67 -12.07
CA THR A 5 -9.95 54.26 -12.14
C THR A 5 -9.02 53.41 -11.28
N HIS A 6 -9.56 52.65 -10.32
CA HIS A 6 -8.85 51.58 -9.62
C HIS A 6 -9.33 50.21 -10.14
N THR A 7 -8.40 49.48 -10.74
CA THR A 7 -8.50 48.06 -11.08
C THR A 7 -8.14 47.22 -9.83
N HIS A 8 -9.07 46.38 -9.36
CA HIS A 8 -8.80 45.33 -8.38
C HIS A 8 -8.77 43.98 -9.10
N THR A 9 -7.58 43.38 -9.17
CA THR A 9 -7.33 41.99 -9.58
C THR A 9 -7.61 41.06 -8.40
N HIS A 10 -8.62 40.19 -8.51
CA HIS A 10 -8.82 39.06 -7.61
C HIS A 10 -8.04 37.85 -8.13
N THR A 11 -6.98 37.46 -7.41
CA THR A 11 -6.31 36.16 -7.58
C THR A 11 -7.09 35.09 -6.80
N HIS A 12 -7.75 34.19 -7.54
CA HIS A 12 -8.33 32.95 -6.99
C HIS A 12 -7.24 31.86 -6.96
N THR A 13 -6.78 31.50 -5.77
CA THR A 13 -5.95 30.31 -5.53
C THR A 13 -6.86 29.08 -5.52
N HIS A 14 -6.82 28.29 -6.60
CA HIS A 14 -7.45 26.97 -6.67
C HIS A 14 -6.48 25.89 -6.14
N THR A 15 -6.70 25.43 -4.92
CA THR A 15 -6.08 24.21 -4.38
C THR A 15 -6.76 22.98 -4.99
N HIS A 16 -6.11 22.33 -5.95
CA HIS A 16 -6.51 21.02 -6.49
C HIS A 16 -6.07 19.91 -5.53
N THR A 17 -7.04 19.16 -5.01
CA THR A 17 -6.84 17.90 -4.28
C THR A 17 -7.20 16.76 -5.22
N ALA A 18 -6.21 16.02 -5.72
CA ALA A 18 -6.38 14.85 -6.57
C ALA A 18 -6.54 13.59 -5.71
N VAL A 19 -7.52 12.75 -6.03
CA VAL A 19 -7.87 11.51 -5.32
C VAL A 19 -7.97 10.40 -6.37
N ASN A 20 -6.88 9.65 -6.56
CA ASN A 20 -6.78 8.55 -7.51
C ASN A 20 -7.28 7.24 -6.88
N THR A 21 -8.18 6.54 -7.58
CA THR A 21 -8.62 5.16 -7.27
C THR A 21 -8.93 4.49 -8.60
N HIS A 22 -8.27 3.36 -8.91
CA HIS A 22 -8.77 2.17 -9.65
C HIS A 22 -7.66 1.09 -9.87
N PRO A 23 -8.02 -0.21 -10.01
CA PRO A 23 -7.13 -1.35 -9.84
C PRO A 23 -6.69 -1.95 -11.18
N GLU A 24 -5.48 -1.55 -11.58
CA GLU A 24 -4.42 -2.46 -12.05
C GLU A 24 -3.03 -1.79 -11.94
N GLN A 25 -2.93 -0.70 -11.18
CA GLN A 25 -1.68 -0.07 -10.75
C GLN A 25 -1.81 0.21 -9.26
N TRP A 26 -1.58 -0.82 -8.42
CA TRP A 26 -1.33 -0.58 -7.00
C TRP A 26 0.14 -0.17 -6.85
N VAL A 27 0.43 1.10 -7.17
CA VAL A 27 1.56 1.81 -6.59
C VAL A 27 1.05 2.38 -5.27
N PRO A 28 1.63 2.00 -4.11
CA PRO A 28 1.18 2.47 -2.82
C PRO A 28 1.39 3.98 -2.72
N PHE A 29 0.28 4.65 -2.41
CA PHE A 29 0.20 6.06 -2.10
C PHE A 29 1.10 6.35 -0.90
N MET A 30 2.01 7.32 -1.04
CA MET A 30 2.79 7.88 0.07
C MET A 30 1.86 8.19 1.26
N LEU A 31 2.35 7.91 2.46
CA LEU A 31 1.81 8.39 3.74
C LEU A 31 1.63 9.91 3.69
N ARG A 32 0.44 10.38 3.28
CA ARG A 32 0.10 11.81 3.31
C ARG A 32 -0.42 12.14 4.71
N ARG A 33 0.52 12.56 5.56
CA ARG A 33 0.32 13.11 6.92
C ARG A 33 -0.93 14.00 7.02
N PRO A 34 -1.84 13.78 7.98
CA PRO A 34 -2.58 14.87 8.61
C PRO A 34 -1.62 15.56 9.58
N GLY A 35 -1.28 16.82 9.31
CA GLY A 35 -0.37 17.58 10.16
C GLY A 35 -0.81 17.65 11.63
N SER A 36 -0.10 16.92 12.48
CA SER A 36 0.15 17.27 13.87
C SER A 36 1.58 17.76 13.97
N SER A 37 1.77 19.04 13.65
CA SER A 37 2.93 19.79 14.10
C SER A 37 2.86 19.86 15.63
N TRP A 38 3.51 18.91 16.30
CA TRP A 38 3.98 19.16 17.66
C TRP A 38 5.23 20.02 17.51
N GLY A 39 5.00 21.32 17.37
CA GLY A 39 6.06 22.31 17.48
C GLY A 39 6.58 22.31 18.91
N PHE A 40 7.66 21.56 19.17
CA PHE A 40 8.62 21.91 20.20
C PHE A 40 9.48 23.07 19.70
N GLY A 41 8.83 24.23 19.52
CA GLY A 41 9.48 25.49 19.24
C GLY A 41 9.39 26.38 20.48
N ALA A 42 10.24 26.13 21.48
CA ALA A 42 10.71 27.12 22.46
C ALA A 42 11.56 26.44 23.55
N LEU A 43 12.88 26.39 23.39
CA LEU A 43 13.85 27.06 24.28
C LEU A 43 15.31 26.77 23.85
N LEU A 44 15.70 27.15 22.63
CA LEU A 44 17.11 27.47 22.39
C LEU A 44 17.21 28.98 22.37
N LYS A 45 17.75 29.53 23.46
CA LYS A 45 18.19 30.92 23.51
C LYS A 45 19.13 31.14 22.33
N ASP A 46 18.87 32.21 21.59
CA ASP A 46 19.82 32.83 20.67
C ASP A 46 21.19 32.97 21.33
N THR A 47 22.06 32.02 21.05
CA THR A 47 23.50 32.26 20.97
C THR A 47 23.89 31.98 19.55
N SER A 48 23.94 33.05 18.76
CA SER A 48 24.64 33.08 17.47
C SER A 48 26.12 32.74 17.72
N VAL A 49 26.44 31.44 17.75
CA VAL A 49 27.81 30.98 17.55
C VAL A 49 27.97 30.93 16.04
N VAL A 50 28.78 31.86 15.52
CA VAL A 50 29.34 31.76 14.18
C VAL A 50 30.16 30.47 14.16
N GLY A 51 29.56 29.37 13.70
CA GLY A 51 30.22 28.07 13.64
C GLY A 51 31.37 28.15 12.64
N GLU A 52 32.58 27.82 13.08
CA GLU A 52 33.63 27.42 12.15
C GLU A 52 33.07 26.32 11.25
N LEU A 53 33.25 26.47 9.93
CA LEU A 53 32.90 25.42 8.98
C LEU A 53 33.65 24.16 9.40
N VAL A 54 32.92 23.13 9.83
CA VAL A 54 33.49 21.84 10.18
C VAL A 54 34.11 21.28 8.91
N ASP A 55 35.43 21.23 8.88
CA ASP A 55 36.21 20.76 7.74
C ASP A 55 36.54 19.27 7.86
N GLU A 56 37.01 18.67 6.77
CA GLU A 56 37.43 17.26 6.71
C GLU A 56 38.42 16.91 7.82
N SER A 57 39.32 17.84 8.17
CA SER A 57 40.33 17.64 9.20
C SER A 57 39.73 17.55 10.61
N THR A 58 38.71 18.36 10.90
CA THR A 58 37.96 18.33 12.16
C THR A 58 37.20 17.02 12.29
N VAL A 59 36.48 16.58 11.25
CA VAL A 59 35.75 15.30 11.27
C VAL A 59 36.70 14.12 11.49
N LYS A 60 37.84 14.05 10.78
CA LYS A 60 38.85 13.01 11.00
C LYS A 60 39.35 12.99 12.44
N LYS A 61 39.61 14.16 13.03
CA LYS A 61 40.06 14.26 14.43
C LYS A 61 38.99 13.80 15.41
N MET A 62 37.72 14.11 15.15
CA MET A 62 36.58 13.64 15.96
C MET A 62 36.48 12.11 15.90
N ILE A 63 36.51 11.52 14.71
CA ILE A 63 36.46 10.06 14.52
C ILE A 63 37.62 9.36 15.23
N LEU A 64 38.86 9.85 15.07
CA LEU A 64 40.03 9.27 15.76
C LEU A 64 39.93 9.40 17.29
N THR A 65 39.32 10.48 17.79
CA THR A 65 39.08 10.66 19.22
C THR A 65 38.02 9.68 19.72
N PHE A 66 36.95 9.48 18.95
CA PHE A 66 35.92 8.47 19.21
C PHE A 66 36.51 7.08 19.30
N GLU A 67 37.29 6.65 18.31
CA GLU A 67 37.95 5.33 18.30
C GLU A 67 38.84 5.13 19.53
N LYS A 68 39.62 6.15 19.91
CA LYS A 68 40.47 6.09 21.10
C LYS A 68 39.67 5.97 22.39
N ARG A 69 38.56 6.70 22.53
CA ARG A 69 37.69 6.65 23.71
C ARG A 69 36.93 5.32 23.78
N SER A 70 36.43 4.83 22.65
CA SER A 70 35.77 3.53 22.51
C SER A 70 36.70 2.39 22.94
N TYR A 71 37.92 2.35 22.39
CA TYR A 71 38.92 1.34 22.74
C TYR A 71 39.28 1.37 24.24
N LYS A 72 39.49 2.57 24.81
CA LYS A 72 39.80 2.72 26.24
C LYS A 72 38.65 2.26 27.13
N ASN A 73 37.41 2.58 26.78
CA ASN A 73 36.23 2.12 27.50
C ASN A 73 36.14 0.59 27.47
N GLN A 74 36.29 -0.02 26.29
CA GLN A 74 36.27 -1.47 26.11
C GLN A 74 37.38 -2.17 26.91
N GLU A 75 38.61 -1.65 26.87
CA GLU A 75 39.74 -2.19 27.65
C GLU A 75 39.42 -2.18 29.15
N LEU A 76 38.87 -1.09 29.67
CA LEU A 76 38.54 -0.98 31.09
C LEU A 76 37.38 -1.90 31.50
N ARG A 77 36.37 -2.09 30.64
CA ARG A 77 35.28 -3.07 30.87
C ARG A 77 35.80 -4.50 30.92
N ILE A 78 36.73 -4.86 30.05
CA ILE A 78 37.37 -6.19 30.05
C ILE A 78 38.23 -6.37 31.32
N LYS A 79 38.95 -5.32 31.73
CA LYS A 79 39.86 -5.37 32.89
C LYS A 79 39.11 -5.37 34.22
N PHE A 80 37.95 -4.73 34.28
CA PHE A 80 37.19 -4.51 35.51
C PHE A 80 35.69 -4.84 35.32
N PRO A 81 35.32 -6.07 34.94
CA PRO A 81 33.95 -6.41 34.55
C PRO A 81 32.92 -6.17 35.66
N ASP A 82 33.27 -6.45 36.91
CA ASP A 82 32.36 -6.34 38.06
C ASP A 82 32.47 -5.00 38.81
N ASN A 83 33.28 -4.05 38.32
CA ASN A 83 33.53 -2.77 39.01
C ASN A 83 33.21 -1.55 38.11
N PRO A 84 31.92 -1.19 37.93
CA PRO A 84 31.48 -0.07 37.09
C PRO A 84 32.18 1.26 37.39
N GLU A 85 32.46 1.53 38.65
CA GLU A 85 33.12 2.76 39.09
C GLU A 85 34.50 2.97 38.45
N LYS A 86 35.17 1.90 38.01
CA LYS A 86 36.50 1.97 37.38
C LYS A 86 36.48 2.32 35.89
N PHE A 87 35.32 2.20 35.23
CA PHE A 87 35.17 2.52 33.82
C PHE A 87 34.12 3.61 33.55
N MET A 88 33.39 4.06 34.57
CA MET A 88 32.36 5.10 34.48
C MET A 88 32.87 6.41 33.83
N GLU A 89 34.06 6.90 34.20
CA GLU A 89 34.63 8.11 33.58
C GLU A 89 34.90 7.91 32.09
N ALA A 90 35.40 6.73 31.69
CA ALA A 90 35.62 6.41 30.28
C ALA A 90 34.30 6.20 29.51
N GLU A 91 33.22 5.83 30.18
CA GLU A 91 31.87 5.69 29.60
C GLU A 91 31.23 7.07 29.38
N LEU A 92 31.38 7.99 30.32
CA LEU A 92 30.98 9.39 30.15
C LEU A 92 31.79 10.07 29.04
N ASP A 93 33.12 9.89 29.02
CA ASP A 93 33.98 10.40 27.95
C ASP A 93 33.52 9.87 26.57
N LEU A 94 33.19 8.58 26.48
CA LEU A 94 32.71 7.97 25.24
C LEU A 94 31.35 8.55 24.82
N ASN A 95 30.43 8.74 25.77
CA ASN A 95 29.15 9.36 25.48
C ASN A 95 29.32 10.81 24.99
N ASP A 96 30.19 11.60 25.62
CA ASP A 96 30.42 13.00 25.24
C ASP A 96 30.92 13.12 23.79
N ILE A 97 31.83 12.24 23.34
CA ILE A 97 32.30 12.29 21.95
C ILE A 97 31.23 11.81 20.95
N ILE A 98 30.37 10.86 21.33
CA ILE A 98 29.22 10.45 20.51
C ILE A 98 28.28 11.65 20.34
N GLN A 99 28.03 12.39 21.43
CA GLN A 99 27.21 13.59 21.40
C GLN A 99 27.84 14.69 20.51
N GLU A 100 29.15 14.87 20.57
CA GLU A 100 29.85 15.80 19.67
C GLU A 100 29.75 15.36 18.20
N MET A 101 29.81 14.05 17.91
CA MET A 101 29.73 13.50 16.56
C MET A 101 28.40 13.74 15.85
N HIS A 102 27.33 14.12 16.56
CA HIS A 102 26.06 14.54 15.95
C HIS A 102 26.22 15.67 14.92
N VAL A 103 27.23 16.54 15.08
CA VAL A 103 27.52 17.58 14.07
C VAL A 103 27.89 17.02 12.69
N ILE A 104 28.35 15.76 12.62
CA ILE A 104 28.66 15.10 11.35
C ILE A 104 27.38 14.89 10.54
N ALA A 105 26.24 14.68 11.20
CA ALA A 105 24.96 14.52 10.53
C ALA A 105 24.65 15.72 9.62
N THR A 106 25.03 16.93 10.00
CA THR A 106 24.79 18.14 9.20
C THR A 106 25.70 18.28 7.97
N ILE A 107 26.58 17.31 7.69
CA ILE A 107 27.55 17.35 6.56
C ILE A 107 27.66 15.96 5.90
N PRO A 108 26.60 15.49 5.22
CA PRO A 108 26.54 14.13 4.68
C PRO A 108 27.58 13.84 3.58
N GLU A 109 28.11 14.88 2.91
CA GLU A 109 29.24 14.74 1.96
C GLU A 109 30.48 14.07 2.58
N LEU A 110 30.65 14.18 3.91
CA LEU A 110 31.79 13.64 4.64
C LEU A 110 31.53 12.24 5.24
N TYR A 111 30.38 11.62 4.98
CA TYR A 111 30.06 10.28 5.52
C TYR A 111 31.02 9.18 5.06
N HIS A 112 31.65 9.33 3.90
CA HIS A 112 32.70 8.41 3.44
C HIS A 112 33.84 8.27 4.47
N LEU A 113 34.16 9.33 5.24
CA LEU A 113 35.17 9.28 6.29
C LEU A 113 34.77 8.35 7.45
N LEU A 114 33.48 8.26 7.79
CA LEU A 114 32.99 7.34 8.82
C LEU A 114 33.22 5.88 8.40
N VAL A 115 33.10 5.60 7.11
CA VAL A 115 33.33 4.26 6.55
C VAL A 115 34.81 3.96 6.42
N GLU A 116 35.59 4.85 5.79
CA GLU A 116 37.03 4.68 5.58
C GLU A 116 37.82 4.53 6.88
N LEU A 117 37.40 5.23 7.94
CA LEU A 117 38.03 5.16 9.26
C LEU A 117 37.40 4.11 10.19
N ASN A 118 36.55 3.22 9.67
CA ASN A 118 35.85 2.15 10.43
C ASN A 118 34.97 2.62 11.60
N ALA A 119 34.59 3.90 11.64
CA ALA A 119 33.73 4.43 12.69
C ALA A 119 32.36 3.74 12.71
N VAL A 120 31.82 3.39 11.52
CA VAL A 120 30.54 2.67 11.41
C VAL A 120 30.59 1.32 12.14
N HIS A 121 31.66 0.54 11.97
CA HIS A 121 31.80 -0.75 12.65
C HIS A 121 31.86 -0.60 14.17
N SER A 122 32.60 0.40 14.66
CA SER A 122 32.67 0.72 16.08
C SER A 122 31.32 1.18 16.63
N LEU A 123 30.58 2.03 15.90
CA LEU A 123 29.22 2.46 16.27
C LEU A 123 28.25 1.28 16.34
N LEU A 124 28.31 0.35 15.38
CA LEU A 124 27.50 -0.87 15.41
C LEU A 124 27.84 -1.76 16.62
N GLY A 125 29.11 -1.86 16.99
CA GLY A 125 29.53 -2.53 18.22
C GLY A 125 28.97 -1.90 19.49
N LEU A 126 28.70 -0.59 19.45
CA LEU A 126 28.08 0.16 20.54
C LEU A 126 26.55 0.08 20.57
N LEU A 127 25.88 -0.53 19.59
CA LEU A 127 24.42 -0.77 19.64
C LEU A 127 24.01 -1.75 20.75
N SER A 128 24.96 -2.53 21.27
CA SER A 128 24.80 -3.28 22.52
C SER A 128 24.93 -2.38 23.77
N HIS A 129 24.98 -1.07 23.61
CA HIS A 129 24.89 -0.07 24.66
C HIS A 129 23.76 0.90 24.32
N ASP A 130 23.28 1.67 25.29
CA ASP A 130 22.02 2.45 25.19
C ASP A 130 22.08 3.66 24.23
N ASN A 131 23.07 3.70 23.31
CA ASN A 131 23.41 4.86 22.48
C ASN A 131 22.93 4.69 21.03
N THR A 132 21.63 4.49 20.82
CA THR A 132 21.02 4.43 19.47
C THR A 132 20.87 5.79 18.79
N ASP A 133 21.00 6.88 19.54
CA ASP A 133 20.60 8.23 19.10
C ASP A 133 21.45 8.79 17.95
N ILE A 134 22.75 8.48 17.93
CA ILE A 134 23.63 8.92 16.83
C ILE A 134 23.27 8.31 15.49
N LEU A 135 22.82 7.05 15.45
CA LEU A 135 22.39 6.43 14.19
C LEU A 135 21.09 7.05 13.70
N ASN A 136 20.20 7.47 14.59
CA ASN A 136 18.95 8.13 14.21
C ASN A 136 19.22 9.44 13.46
N GLU A 137 20.13 10.27 13.97
CA GLU A 137 20.47 11.54 13.31
C GLU A 137 21.26 11.34 11.99
N LEU A 138 22.20 10.40 11.95
CA LEU A 138 22.96 10.10 10.73
C LEU A 138 22.10 9.47 9.62
N THR A 139 20.93 8.95 9.96
CA THR A 139 20.01 8.35 8.99
C THR A 139 18.78 9.19 8.73
N ASP A 140 18.69 10.42 9.26
CA ASP A 140 17.54 11.30 9.01
C ASP A 140 17.33 11.53 7.50
N ILE A 141 16.09 11.38 7.03
CA ILE A 141 15.80 11.35 5.59
C ILE A 141 16.05 12.69 4.90
N ASP A 142 15.83 13.81 5.60
CA ASP A 142 16.10 15.14 5.03
C ASP A 142 17.62 15.31 4.83
N THR A 143 18.40 14.80 5.78
CA THR A 143 19.87 14.77 5.73
C THR A 143 20.40 13.86 4.62
N LEU A 144 19.87 12.63 4.48
CA LEU A 144 20.31 11.68 3.44
C LEU A 144 20.09 12.21 2.02
N HIS A 145 19.08 13.06 1.81
CA HIS A 145 18.83 13.69 0.51
C HIS A 145 19.74 14.88 0.19
N GLU A 146 20.49 15.43 1.16
CA GLU A 146 21.46 16.51 0.88
C GLU A 146 22.71 15.99 0.15
N SER A 147 23.10 14.73 0.35
CA SER A 147 24.20 14.08 -0.38
C SER A 147 23.93 12.59 -0.60
N GLU A 148 23.43 12.24 -1.79
CA GLU A 148 23.11 10.85 -2.14
C GLU A 148 24.35 9.94 -2.12
N GLU A 149 25.51 10.43 -2.59
CA GLU A 149 26.77 9.65 -2.59
C GLU A 149 27.25 9.33 -1.16
N GLY A 150 27.21 10.31 -0.25
CA GLY A 150 27.59 10.10 1.15
C GLY A 150 26.62 9.17 1.88
N ALA A 151 25.32 9.35 1.65
CA ALA A 151 24.26 8.51 2.17
C ALA A 151 24.39 7.05 1.67
N GLU A 152 24.65 6.84 0.38
CA GLU A 152 24.80 5.50 -0.20
C GLU A 152 25.93 4.72 0.47
N VAL A 153 27.09 5.34 0.63
CA VAL A 153 28.28 4.73 1.26
C VAL A 153 28.02 4.39 2.74
N LEU A 154 27.35 5.25 3.49
CA LEU A 154 26.98 4.98 4.89
C LEU A 154 25.99 3.81 4.99
N ILE A 155 24.92 3.83 4.19
CA ILE A 155 23.86 2.81 4.23
C ILE A 155 24.42 1.45 3.79
N ASP A 156 25.30 1.41 2.78
CA ASP A 156 26.03 0.18 2.41
C ASP A 156 26.81 -0.40 3.60
N ALA A 157 27.62 0.42 4.27
CA ALA A 157 28.41 -0.02 5.42
C ALA A 157 27.53 -0.51 6.59
N LEU A 158 26.38 0.13 6.84
CA LEU A 158 25.42 -0.30 7.87
C LEU A 158 24.79 -1.66 7.54
N LEU A 159 24.43 -1.90 6.27
CA LEU A 159 23.86 -3.17 5.82
C LEU A 159 24.90 -4.30 5.83
N GLU A 160 26.13 -4.04 5.37
CA GLU A 160 27.25 -4.97 5.47
C GLU A 160 27.54 -5.36 6.93
N GLY A 161 27.40 -4.41 7.84
CA GLY A 161 27.51 -4.62 9.28
C GLY A 161 26.29 -5.28 9.95
N GLN A 162 25.25 -5.66 9.18
CA GLN A 162 24.01 -6.29 9.68
C GLN A 162 23.32 -5.46 10.77
N VAL A 163 23.23 -4.14 10.55
CA VAL A 163 22.64 -3.18 11.51
C VAL A 163 21.27 -3.61 12.03
N VAL A 164 20.40 -4.17 11.17
CA VAL A 164 19.04 -4.55 11.57
C VAL A 164 19.06 -5.71 12.57
N ALA A 165 19.88 -6.73 12.33
CA ALA A 165 20.04 -7.85 13.26
C ALA A 165 20.55 -7.37 14.64
N LEU A 166 21.52 -6.46 14.66
CA LEU A 166 22.07 -5.87 15.89
C LEU A 166 21.02 -5.02 16.63
N MET A 167 20.26 -4.22 15.90
CA MET A 167 19.16 -3.42 16.43
C MET A 167 18.05 -4.29 17.02
N VAL A 168 17.66 -5.37 16.34
CA VAL A 168 16.67 -6.33 16.84
C VAL A 168 17.16 -6.99 18.12
N GLN A 169 18.43 -7.42 18.16
CA GLN A 169 19.04 -7.97 19.36
C GLN A 169 19.06 -6.96 20.52
N ASN A 170 19.32 -5.68 20.24
CA ASN A 170 19.22 -4.61 21.22
C ASN A 170 17.79 -4.48 21.75
N MET A 171 16.80 -4.35 20.86
CA MET A 171 15.37 -4.22 21.24
C MET A 171 14.82 -5.42 22.03
N GLU A 172 15.41 -6.62 21.91
CA GLU A 172 15.00 -7.77 22.71
C GLU A 172 15.34 -7.66 24.20
N ARG A 173 16.31 -6.83 24.58
CA ARG A 173 16.75 -6.66 25.97
C ARG A 173 16.17 -5.45 26.68
N LEU A 174 15.61 -4.50 25.92
CA LEU A 174 15.06 -3.25 26.44
C LEU A 174 13.73 -3.49 27.19
N ASP A 175 13.57 -2.83 28.33
CA ASP A 175 12.37 -2.78 29.14
C ASP A 175 11.61 -1.47 28.89
N GLU A 176 10.58 -1.54 28.05
CA GLU A 176 9.72 -0.40 27.71
C GLU A 176 8.88 0.16 28.88
N THR A 177 9.02 -0.37 30.09
CA THR A 177 8.49 0.29 31.30
C THR A 177 9.41 1.43 31.77
N VAL A 178 10.66 1.44 31.34
CA VAL A 178 11.62 2.54 31.50
C VAL A 178 11.48 3.47 30.30
N LYS A 179 11.29 4.76 30.55
CA LYS A 179 10.97 5.73 29.48
C LYS A 179 12.12 5.84 28.48
N GLU A 180 13.34 5.93 28.96
CA GLU A 180 14.55 6.06 28.17
C GLU A 180 14.75 4.84 27.24
N GLU A 181 14.44 3.63 27.73
CA GLU A 181 14.52 2.41 26.92
C GLU A 181 13.36 2.29 25.92
N ALA A 182 12.17 2.79 26.27
CA ALA A 182 11.06 2.91 25.33
C ALA A 182 11.36 3.91 24.20
N ASP A 183 12.02 5.03 24.52
CA ASP A 183 12.53 6.00 23.55
C ASP A 183 13.63 5.35 22.66
N GLY A 184 14.46 4.47 23.22
CA GLY A 184 15.43 3.67 22.44
C GLY A 184 14.79 2.73 21.42
N VAL A 185 13.68 2.07 21.77
CA VAL A 185 12.87 1.29 20.80
C VAL A 185 12.32 2.20 19.70
N TYR A 186 11.79 3.37 20.08
CA TYR A 186 11.26 4.34 19.11
C TYR A 186 12.34 4.79 18.12
N ASN A 187 13.52 5.18 18.61
CA ASN A 187 14.65 5.61 17.78
C ASN A 187 15.16 4.48 16.88
N THR A 188 15.11 3.24 17.34
CA THR A 188 15.46 2.07 16.51
C THR A 188 14.49 1.90 15.34
N LEU A 189 13.19 2.05 15.57
CA LEU A 189 12.19 2.00 14.51
C LEU A 189 12.32 3.17 13.53
N ALA A 190 12.72 4.36 14.01
CA ALA A 190 12.98 5.54 13.17
C ALA A 190 14.18 5.34 12.22
N VAL A 191 15.28 4.77 12.72
CA VAL A 191 16.41 4.40 11.85
C VAL A 191 15.96 3.44 10.75
N ILE A 192 15.18 2.42 11.11
CA ILE A 192 14.66 1.43 10.15
C ILE A 192 13.73 2.09 9.13
N GLU A 193 12.85 3.00 9.54
CA GLU A 193 11.98 3.76 8.65
C GLU A 193 12.79 4.55 7.63
N ASN A 194 13.73 5.37 8.11
CA ASN A 194 14.52 6.23 7.24
C ASN A 194 15.35 5.42 6.24
N MET A 195 15.98 4.33 6.70
CA MET A 195 16.70 3.43 5.83
C MET A 195 15.76 2.82 4.78
N ALA A 196 14.56 2.37 5.17
CA ALA A 196 13.60 1.73 4.27
C ALA A 196 13.03 2.71 3.23
N GLU A 197 12.85 3.98 3.60
CA GLU A 197 12.45 5.06 2.70
C GLU A 197 13.56 5.36 1.68
N PHE A 198 14.81 5.49 2.13
CA PHE A 198 15.96 5.75 1.26
C PHE A 198 16.26 4.56 0.32
N ARG A 199 16.22 3.33 0.85
CA ARG A 199 16.53 2.11 0.09
C ARG A 199 15.48 1.01 0.31
N PRO A 200 14.34 1.05 -0.43
CA PRO A 200 13.26 0.07 -0.29
C PRO A 200 13.67 -1.40 -0.51
N GLY A 201 14.77 -1.64 -1.22
CA GLY A 201 15.34 -2.98 -1.41
C GLY A 201 15.72 -3.69 -0.10
N LEU A 202 16.02 -2.95 0.97
CA LEU A 202 16.45 -3.51 2.25
C LEU A 202 15.32 -4.21 3.02
N CYS A 203 14.04 -3.85 2.76
CA CYS A 203 12.91 -4.35 3.56
C CYS A 203 12.85 -5.88 3.62
N THR A 204 13.28 -6.57 2.56
CA THR A 204 13.36 -8.03 2.53
C THR A 204 14.40 -8.56 3.52
N GLU A 205 15.60 -7.99 3.47
CA GLU A 205 16.71 -8.41 4.31
C GLU A 205 16.43 -8.06 5.78
N ALA A 206 15.98 -6.84 6.04
CA ALA A 206 15.57 -6.38 7.37
C ALA A 206 14.54 -7.32 8.00
N ALA A 207 13.50 -7.70 7.26
CA ALA A 207 12.48 -8.63 7.72
C ALA A 207 13.06 -10.02 8.06
N GLN A 208 14.01 -10.52 7.26
CA GLN A 208 14.69 -11.80 7.45
C GLN A 208 15.69 -11.80 8.61
N GLN A 209 16.30 -10.65 8.92
CA GLN A 209 17.20 -10.45 10.06
C GLN A 209 16.48 -10.41 11.42
N GLY A 210 15.21 -10.81 11.49
CA GLY A 210 14.45 -10.95 12.74
C GLY A 210 13.48 -9.80 13.05
N LEU A 211 13.54 -8.70 12.29
CA LEU A 211 12.66 -7.55 12.52
C LEU A 211 11.17 -7.93 12.41
N MET A 212 10.80 -8.72 11.40
CA MET A 212 9.42 -9.19 11.23
C MET A 212 8.95 -9.99 12.46
N GLN A 213 9.82 -10.85 13.01
CA GLN A 213 9.51 -11.64 14.20
C GLN A 213 9.26 -10.76 15.42
N TRP A 214 10.13 -9.78 15.61
CA TRP A 214 10.07 -8.85 16.73
C TRP A 214 8.81 -7.98 16.65
N LEU A 215 8.50 -7.41 15.47
CA LEU A 215 7.29 -6.60 15.24
C LEU A 215 6.01 -7.40 15.52
N LEU A 216 5.89 -8.62 15.02
CA LEU A 216 4.73 -9.48 15.26
C LEU A 216 4.57 -9.82 16.75
N LYS A 217 5.69 -10.09 17.46
CA LYS A 217 5.70 -10.32 18.91
C LYS A 217 5.23 -9.08 19.67
N ARG A 218 5.74 -7.89 19.32
CA ARG A 218 5.41 -6.62 19.97
C ARG A 218 3.96 -6.20 19.73
N ILE A 219 3.45 -6.35 18.51
CA ILE A 219 2.05 -6.08 18.17
C ILE A 219 1.11 -7.03 18.92
N LYS A 220 1.46 -8.32 19.05
CA LYS A 220 0.67 -9.33 19.76
C LYS A 220 0.73 -9.18 21.29
N ALA A 221 1.73 -8.50 21.82
CA ALA A 221 1.96 -8.37 23.25
C ALA A 221 0.72 -7.84 23.98
N LYS A 222 0.41 -8.45 25.13
CA LYS A 222 -0.74 -8.08 25.98
C LYS A 222 -0.40 -6.90 26.87
N MET A 223 -0.04 -5.79 26.24
CA MET A 223 0.24 -4.52 26.90
C MET A 223 -0.77 -3.45 26.46
N PRO A 224 -0.95 -2.38 27.25
CA PRO A 224 -1.73 -1.22 26.82
C PRO A 224 -1.24 -0.68 25.47
N PHE A 225 -2.12 0.00 24.76
CA PHE A 225 -1.75 0.74 23.56
C PHE A 225 -0.80 1.90 23.92
N ASP A 226 0.28 2.04 23.17
CA ASP A 226 1.31 3.07 23.29
C ASP A 226 1.84 3.48 21.91
N ALA A 227 2.66 4.53 21.87
CA ALA A 227 3.24 5.07 20.63
C ALA A 227 4.11 4.03 19.90
N ASN A 228 4.89 3.22 20.63
CA ASN A 228 5.72 2.17 20.02
C ASN A 228 4.87 1.09 19.35
N LYS A 229 3.70 0.72 19.89
CA LYS A 229 2.78 -0.22 19.24
C LYS A 229 2.19 0.35 17.95
N LEU A 230 1.85 1.63 17.94
CA LEU A 230 1.46 2.33 16.72
C LEU A 230 2.61 2.28 15.71
N TYR A 231 3.82 2.67 16.10
CA TYR A 231 4.95 2.74 15.19
C TYR A 231 5.32 1.36 14.61
N CYS A 232 5.26 0.31 15.42
CA CYS A 232 5.41 -1.07 14.94
C CYS A 232 4.42 -1.42 13.81
N SER A 233 3.19 -0.92 13.87
CA SER A 233 2.19 -1.16 12.82
C SER A 233 2.53 -0.44 11.51
N GLU A 234 3.18 0.72 11.58
CA GLU A 234 3.64 1.50 10.42
C GLU A 234 4.83 0.83 9.76
N ILE A 235 5.86 0.48 10.54
CA ILE A 235 7.03 -0.26 10.03
C ILE A 235 6.59 -1.59 9.40
N LEU A 236 5.65 -2.32 10.02
CA LEU A 236 5.12 -3.54 9.43
C LEU A 236 4.45 -3.29 8.08
N ALA A 237 3.68 -2.21 7.93
CA ALA A 237 3.07 -1.84 6.66
C ALA A 237 4.13 -1.50 5.59
N ILE A 238 5.18 -0.75 5.96
CA ILE A 238 6.32 -0.41 5.10
C ILE A 238 7.03 -1.68 4.60
N LEU A 239 7.34 -2.63 5.50
CA LEU A 239 8.01 -3.88 5.12
C LEU A 239 7.22 -4.71 4.11
N LEU A 240 5.89 -4.66 4.18
CA LEU A 240 4.98 -5.41 3.30
C LEU A 240 4.66 -4.69 1.99
N GLN A 241 5.02 -3.41 1.87
CA GLN A 241 4.69 -2.56 0.73
C GLN A 241 5.40 -3.08 -0.53
N ASN A 242 4.62 -3.48 -1.53
CA ASN A 242 5.11 -4.00 -2.82
C ASN A 242 6.14 -5.14 -2.75
N ASN A 243 6.10 -5.96 -1.70
CA ASN A 243 7.13 -6.97 -1.47
C ASN A 243 6.54 -8.36 -1.19
N ASP A 244 6.53 -9.21 -2.21
CA ASP A 244 5.98 -10.57 -2.10
C ASP A 244 6.79 -11.48 -1.16
N LYS A 245 8.10 -11.28 -1.05
CA LYS A 245 8.96 -12.07 -0.15
C LYS A 245 8.62 -11.81 1.31
N THR A 246 8.42 -10.54 1.69
CA THR A 246 8.04 -10.19 3.07
C THR A 246 6.60 -10.60 3.38
N ARG A 247 5.68 -10.53 2.41
CA ARG A 247 4.31 -11.06 2.52
C ARG A 247 4.30 -12.56 2.74
N GLU A 248 5.16 -13.30 2.05
CA GLU A 248 5.31 -14.75 2.20
C GLU A 248 5.84 -15.09 3.59
N LEU A 249 6.94 -14.43 4.00
CA LEU A 249 7.57 -14.59 5.31
C LEU A 249 6.58 -14.32 6.45
N LEU A 250 5.84 -13.21 6.42
CA LEU A 250 4.83 -12.90 7.44
C LEU A 250 3.82 -14.03 7.59
N GLY A 251 3.34 -14.58 6.47
CA GLY A 251 2.37 -15.66 6.51
C GLY A 251 2.95 -17.01 6.96
N GLU A 252 4.25 -17.27 6.75
CA GLU A 252 4.94 -18.44 7.32
C GLU A 252 5.08 -18.36 8.84
N MET A 253 5.08 -17.15 9.39
CA MET A 253 5.20 -16.87 10.82
C MET A 253 3.85 -16.74 11.54
N ASP A 254 2.78 -17.29 10.96
CA ASP A 254 1.39 -17.13 11.43
C ASP A 254 0.96 -15.67 11.63
N GLY A 255 1.60 -14.72 10.92
CA GLY A 255 1.35 -13.29 11.07
C GLY A 255 -0.07 -12.89 10.65
N ILE A 256 -0.71 -13.65 9.75
CA ILE A 256 -2.11 -13.43 9.38
C ILE A 256 -3.03 -13.59 10.61
N ASP A 257 -2.79 -14.60 11.45
CA ASP A 257 -3.57 -14.81 12.66
C ASP A 257 -3.30 -13.69 13.69
N VAL A 258 -2.07 -13.18 13.76
CA VAL A 258 -1.74 -12.02 14.60
C VAL A 258 -2.52 -10.78 14.17
N LEU A 259 -2.52 -10.46 12.87
CA LEU A 259 -3.27 -9.32 12.31
C LEU A 259 -4.77 -9.47 12.58
N LEU A 260 -5.34 -10.64 12.31
CA LEU A 260 -6.76 -10.92 12.57
C LEU A 260 -7.11 -10.81 14.06
N GLN A 261 -6.24 -11.31 14.94
CA GLN A 261 -6.45 -11.22 16.38
C GLN A 261 -6.48 -9.76 16.87
N GLN A 262 -5.53 -8.93 16.43
CA GLN A 262 -5.49 -7.51 16.81
C GLN A 262 -6.69 -6.74 16.25
N LEU A 263 -7.02 -6.94 14.96
CA LEU A 263 -8.19 -6.33 14.34
C LEU A 263 -9.49 -6.77 15.03
N SER A 264 -9.54 -7.98 15.59
CA SER A 264 -10.72 -8.49 16.28
C SER A 264 -11.11 -7.67 17.52
N VAL A 265 -10.22 -6.86 18.09
CA VAL A 265 -10.55 -5.94 19.20
C VAL A 265 -11.59 -4.91 18.74
N PHE A 266 -11.49 -4.44 17.50
CA PHE A 266 -12.34 -3.41 16.89
C PHE A 266 -13.61 -3.95 16.21
N LYS A 267 -13.99 -5.21 16.47
CA LYS A 267 -15.17 -5.83 15.83
C LYS A 267 -16.50 -5.26 16.33
N ARG A 268 -16.56 -4.78 17.58
CA ARG A 268 -17.78 -4.27 18.24
C ARG A 268 -17.63 -2.88 18.86
N HIS A 269 -16.41 -2.36 18.92
CA HIS A 269 -16.08 -1.07 19.52
C HIS A 269 -15.23 -0.27 18.54
N ASN A 270 -15.34 1.05 18.59
CA ASN A 270 -14.44 1.93 17.85
C ASN A 270 -13.14 2.09 18.64
N PRO A 271 -12.02 2.45 17.99
CA PRO A 271 -10.83 2.94 18.67
C PRO A 271 -11.17 4.08 19.63
N ALA A 272 -10.47 4.13 20.76
CA ALA A 272 -10.66 5.14 21.80
C ALA A 272 -10.02 6.48 21.42
N THR A 273 -8.88 6.44 20.72
CA THR A 273 -8.11 7.62 20.30
C THR A 273 -7.88 7.65 18.79
N ALA A 274 -7.35 8.76 18.28
CA ALA A 274 -7.03 8.89 16.85
C ALA A 274 -5.82 8.02 16.47
N GLU A 275 -4.85 7.92 17.38
CA GLU A 275 -3.63 7.11 17.26
C GLU A 275 -3.98 5.62 17.24
N GLU A 276 -4.92 5.17 18.08
CA GLU A 276 -5.40 3.78 18.03
C GLU A 276 -6.19 3.50 16.74
N GLN A 277 -6.88 4.51 16.21
CA GLN A 277 -7.53 4.41 14.90
C GLN A 277 -6.51 4.28 13.77
N GLU A 278 -5.41 5.03 13.82
CA GLU A 278 -4.31 4.95 12.85
C GLU A 278 -3.66 3.56 12.87
N MET A 279 -3.33 3.04 14.06
CA MET A 279 -2.83 1.67 14.21
C MET A 279 -3.80 0.64 13.60
N MET A 280 -5.10 0.79 13.84
CA MET A 280 -6.11 -0.10 13.24
C MET A 280 -6.06 -0.07 11.71
N GLU A 281 -5.95 1.12 11.09
CA GLU A 281 -5.83 1.24 9.62
C GLU A 281 -4.52 0.66 9.10
N ASN A 282 -3.39 0.87 9.79
CA ASN A 282 -2.10 0.28 9.43
C ASN A 282 -2.17 -1.26 9.42
N LEU A 283 -2.84 -1.87 10.40
CA LEU A 283 -3.07 -3.32 10.44
C LEU A 283 -3.98 -3.81 9.31
N PHE A 284 -4.97 -3.01 8.90
CA PHE A 284 -5.81 -3.31 7.74
C PHE A 284 -5.03 -3.23 6.43
N ASP A 285 -4.14 -2.24 6.28
CA ASP A 285 -3.30 -2.08 5.10
C ASP A 285 -2.24 -3.19 5.00
N ALA A 286 -1.62 -3.56 6.13
CA ALA A 286 -0.76 -4.75 6.22
C ALA A 286 -1.51 -6.01 5.77
N LEU A 287 -2.73 -6.24 6.28
CA LEU A 287 -3.54 -7.39 5.89
C LEU A 287 -3.94 -7.37 4.41
N CYS A 288 -4.32 -6.22 3.85
CA CYS A 288 -4.61 -6.07 2.43
C CYS A 288 -3.37 -6.38 1.58
N SER A 289 -2.20 -5.87 1.97
CA SER A 289 -0.93 -6.14 1.30
C SER A 289 -0.62 -7.65 1.31
N CYS A 290 -0.77 -8.32 2.46
CA CYS A 290 -0.59 -9.77 2.55
C CYS A 290 -1.52 -10.55 1.61
N LEU A 291 -2.78 -10.13 1.46
CA LEU A 291 -3.77 -10.80 0.61
C LEU A 291 -3.53 -10.61 -0.90
N MET A 292 -2.59 -9.75 -1.30
CA MET A 292 -2.12 -9.69 -2.68
C MET A 292 -1.38 -10.98 -3.07
N LEU A 293 -0.72 -11.64 -2.10
CA LEU A 293 -0.06 -12.93 -2.29
C LEU A 293 -1.09 -14.09 -2.18
N PRO A 294 -1.25 -14.94 -3.22
CA PRO A 294 -2.22 -16.04 -3.20
C PRO A 294 -2.10 -16.99 -2.00
N ALA A 295 -0.89 -17.32 -1.58
CA ALA A 295 -0.64 -18.23 -0.44
C ALA A 295 -1.29 -17.74 0.87
N ASN A 296 -1.39 -16.42 1.05
CA ASN A 296 -1.98 -15.83 2.25
C ASN A 296 -3.51 -15.83 2.23
N ARG A 297 -4.16 -16.01 1.07
CA ARG A 297 -5.63 -16.10 1.00
C ARG A 297 -6.16 -17.34 1.70
N ASP A 298 -5.44 -18.46 1.58
CA ASP A 298 -5.75 -19.72 2.24
C ASP A 298 -5.44 -19.65 3.76
N ARG A 299 -4.35 -18.98 4.15
CA ARG A 299 -4.06 -18.66 5.56
C ARG A 299 -5.18 -17.79 6.18
N PHE A 300 -5.61 -16.75 5.48
CA PHE A 300 -6.73 -15.89 5.90
C PHE A 300 -8.06 -16.64 6.01
N LEU A 301 -8.32 -17.59 5.11
CA LEU A 301 -9.49 -18.47 5.17
C LEU A 301 -9.48 -19.34 6.44
N ARG A 302 -8.34 -19.97 6.74
CA ARG A 302 -8.16 -20.79 7.95
C ARG A 302 -8.26 -19.98 9.23
N GLY A 303 -7.73 -18.76 9.26
CA GLY A 303 -7.80 -17.84 10.39
C GLY A 303 -9.18 -17.22 10.64
N GLU A 304 -10.24 -17.70 9.96
CA GLU A 304 -11.60 -17.17 10.03
C GLU A 304 -11.71 -15.67 9.66
N GLY A 305 -10.82 -15.19 8.80
CA GLY A 305 -10.79 -13.78 8.40
C GLY A 305 -12.10 -13.33 7.75
N LEU A 306 -12.72 -14.18 6.93
CA LEU A 306 -14.02 -13.90 6.32
C LEU A 306 -15.13 -13.71 7.36
N GLN A 307 -15.14 -14.53 8.42
CA GLN A 307 -16.11 -14.43 9.51
C GLN A 307 -15.93 -13.12 10.26
N LEU A 308 -14.69 -12.74 10.55
CA LEU A 308 -14.38 -11.49 11.23
C LEU A 308 -14.81 -10.27 10.42
N MET A 309 -14.44 -10.21 9.13
CA MET A 309 -14.82 -9.09 8.26
C MET A 309 -16.34 -9.01 8.08
N ASN A 310 -17.01 -10.14 7.87
CA ASN A 310 -18.47 -10.19 7.77
C ASN A 310 -19.16 -9.71 9.07
N LEU A 311 -18.58 -10.00 10.25
CA LEU A 311 -19.06 -9.48 11.52
C LEU A 311 -18.87 -7.96 11.62
N MET A 312 -17.69 -7.44 11.30
CA MET A 312 -17.40 -5.99 11.29
C MET A 312 -18.36 -5.21 10.39
N LEU A 313 -18.66 -5.76 9.20
CA LEU A 313 -19.64 -5.17 8.29
C LEU A 313 -21.04 -5.06 8.91
N ARG A 314 -21.45 -6.05 9.71
CA ARG A 314 -22.76 -6.11 10.37
C ARG A 314 -22.86 -5.19 11.59
N GLU A 315 -21.77 -5.03 12.34
CA GLU A 315 -21.69 -4.19 13.54
C GLU A 315 -21.61 -2.69 13.21
N LYS A 316 -21.23 -2.35 11.98
CA LYS A 316 -21.27 -0.98 11.42
C LYS A 316 -20.46 0.04 12.24
N LYS A 317 -19.33 -0.42 12.80
CA LYS A 317 -18.33 0.40 13.49
C LYS A 317 -17.37 1.04 12.49
N MET A 318 -16.39 1.82 12.96
CA MET A 318 -15.39 2.48 12.11
C MET A 318 -14.64 1.47 11.22
N SER A 319 -14.33 0.29 11.77
CA SER A 319 -13.69 -0.84 11.07
C SER A 319 -14.47 -1.39 9.88
N ARG A 320 -15.76 -1.03 9.69
CA ARG A 320 -16.59 -1.50 8.57
C ARG A 320 -15.96 -1.20 7.21
N VAL A 321 -15.37 -0.01 7.07
CA VAL A 321 -14.88 0.49 5.79
C VAL A 321 -13.70 -0.37 5.33
N SER A 322 -12.72 -0.55 6.20
CA SER A 322 -11.50 -1.31 5.91
C SER A 322 -11.78 -2.81 5.88
N ALA A 323 -12.77 -3.30 6.64
CA ALA A 323 -13.25 -4.67 6.51
C ALA A 323 -13.86 -4.98 5.12
N LEU A 324 -14.52 -4.00 4.49
CA LEU A 324 -15.01 -4.14 3.12
C LEU A 324 -13.84 -4.24 2.13
N LYS A 325 -12.82 -3.40 2.30
CA LYS A 325 -11.57 -3.42 1.51
C LYS A 325 -10.89 -4.79 1.64
N VAL A 326 -10.67 -5.30 2.85
CA VAL A 326 -10.07 -6.63 3.08
C VAL A 326 -10.85 -7.75 2.40
N LEU A 327 -12.19 -7.71 2.46
CA LEU A 327 -13.03 -8.71 1.79
C LEU A 327 -12.81 -8.72 0.28
N ASP A 328 -12.69 -7.56 -0.35
CA ASP A 328 -12.39 -7.43 -1.78
C ASP A 328 -11.07 -8.14 -2.14
N TYR A 329 -9.99 -7.83 -1.42
CA TYR A 329 -8.67 -8.48 -1.62
C TYR A 329 -8.68 -9.98 -1.35
N GLY A 330 -9.51 -10.42 -0.39
CA GLY A 330 -9.67 -11.83 -0.06
C GLY A 330 -10.36 -12.63 -1.17
N VAL A 331 -11.26 -12.03 -1.95
CA VAL A 331 -12.09 -12.73 -2.95
C VAL A 331 -11.69 -12.47 -4.40
N ILE A 332 -10.85 -11.46 -4.66
CA ILE A 332 -10.44 -11.06 -6.01
C ILE A 332 -9.61 -12.14 -6.72
N GLY A 333 -9.79 -12.24 -8.05
CA GLY A 333 -9.01 -13.14 -8.91
C GLY A 333 -9.38 -14.62 -8.77
N PRO A 334 -8.75 -15.54 -9.55
CA PRO A 334 -9.03 -16.98 -9.48
C PRO A 334 -8.73 -17.59 -8.10
N GLU A 335 -7.65 -17.11 -7.49
CA GLU A 335 -7.14 -17.56 -6.20
C GLU A 335 -8.09 -17.23 -5.03
N GLY A 336 -9.03 -16.29 -5.22
CA GLY A 336 -10.08 -15.98 -4.27
C GLY A 336 -11.29 -16.93 -4.32
N SER A 337 -11.25 -18.00 -5.14
CA SER A 337 -12.39 -18.89 -5.36
C SER A 337 -12.93 -19.52 -4.07
N ASP A 338 -12.07 -20.09 -3.24
CA ASP A 338 -12.50 -20.75 -2.00
C ASP A 338 -13.07 -19.73 -1.01
N ASN A 339 -12.49 -18.53 -0.97
CA ASN A 339 -13.00 -17.41 -0.19
C ASN A 339 -14.39 -16.97 -0.66
N CYS A 340 -14.65 -16.90 -1.97
CA CYS A 340 -15.99 -16.63 -2.51
C CYS A 340 -17.01 -17.67 -2.01
N HIS A 341 -16.70 -18.96 -2.10
CA HIS A 341 -17.62 -20.03 -1.68
C HIS A 341 -17.88 -19.97 -0.18
N LYS A 342 -16.83 -19.85 0.63
CA LYS A 342 -16.96 -19.73 2.08
C LYS A 342 -17.77 -18.49 2.47
N PHE A 343 -17.57 -17.35 1.80
CA PHE A 343 -18.31 -16.12 2.08
C PHE A 343 -19.83 -16.31 1.91
N VAL A 344 -20.26 -17.05 0.89
CA VAL A 344 -21.69 -17.40 0.70
C VAL A 344 -22.20 -18.34 1.80
N ASP A 345 -21.38 -19.30 2.21
CA ASP A 345 -21.73 -20.29 3.24
C ASP A 345 -21.91 -19.63 4.61
N ILE A 346 -21.10 -18.63 4.95
CA ILE A 346 -21.22 -17.84 6.20
C ILE A 346 -22.27 -16.70 6.10
N LEU A 347 -23.22 -16.83 5.17
CA LEU A 347 -24.32 -15.87 4.95
C LEU A 347 -23.87 -14.46 4.50
N GLY A 348 -22.68 -14.33 3.90
CA GLY A 348 -22.14 -13.04 3.42
C GLY A 348 -23.04 -12.32 2.42
N LEU A 349 -23.87 -13.05 1.66
CA LEU A 349 -24.88 -12.46 0.77
C LEU A 349 -25.91 -11.59 1.50
N ARG A 350 -26.23 -11.90 2.76
CA ARG A 350 -27.13 -11.07 3.58
C ARG A 350 -26.47 -9.78 4.06
N THR A 351 -25.15 -9.69 3.99
CA THR A 351 -24.35 -8.54 4.43
C THR A 351 -24.00 -7.64 3.25
N ILE A 352 -23.54 -8.20 2.13
CA ILE A 352 -23.06 -7.42 0.97
C ILE A 352 -24.19 -6.76 0.18
N PHE A 353 -25.34 -7.42 -0.02
CA PHE A 353 -26.43 -6.86 -0.83
C PHE A 353 -27.10 -5.63 -0.21
N PRO A 354 -27.28 -5.50 1.12
CA PRO A 354 -27.66 -4.23 1.72
C PRO A 354 -26.68 -3.09 1.41
N LEU A 355 -25.37 -3.36 1.39
CA LEU A 355 -24.34 -2.37 1.04
C LEU A 355 -24.34 -2.01 -0.46
N PHE A 356 -24.74 -2.94 -1.32
CA PHE A 356 -24.96 -2.71 -2.75
C PHE A 356 -26.19 -1.82 -3.02
N MET A 357 -27.29 -2.10 -2.31
CA MET A 357 -28.52 -1.32 -2.44
C MET A 357 -28.38 0.09 -1.91
N LYS A 358 -27.56 0.30 -0.87
CA LYS A 358 -27.41 1.60 -0.25
C LYS A 358 -26.00 1.82 0.29
N THR A 359 -25.35 2.84 -0.24
CA THR A 359 -24.09 3.37 0.27
C THR A 359 -24.34 3.98 1.66
N PRO A 360 -23.61 3.53 2.70
CA PRO A 360 -23.72 4.12 4.03
C PRO A 360 -23.34 5.61 4.03
N LYS A 361 -24.04 6.42 4.84
CA LYS A 361 -23.68 7.83 5.01
C LYS A 361 -22.31 7.95 5.68
N LYS A 362 -21.49 8.91 5.23
CA LYS A 362 -20.19 9.25 5.82
C LYS A 362 -20.36 9.54 7.32
N MET A 363 -19.61 8.84 8.17
CA MET A 363 -19.70 9.00 9.63
C MET A 363 -18.85 10.15 10.19
N LYS A 364 -18.03 10.84 9.38
CA LYS A 364 -17.22 12.04 9.71
C LYS A 364 -16.61 12.62 8.41
N LYS A 365 -15.89 13.76 8.49
CA LYS A 365 -15.13 14.38 7.37
C LYS A 365 -14.02 13.48 6.79
N VAL A 366 -13.58 12.49 7.56
CA VAL A 366 -12.67 11.42 7.14
C VAL A 366 -13.51 10.16 6.99
N GLY A 367 -13.83 9.79 5.76
CA GLY A 367 -14.66 8.64 5.47
C GLY A 367 -14.65 8.35 3.98
N VAL A 368 -14.57 7.06 3.65
CA VAL A 368 -14.54 6.54 2.29
C VAL A 368 -15.62 7.18 1.42
N SER A 369 -15.21 7.55 0.20
CA SER A 369 -16.09 8.15 -0.78
C SER A 369 -17.18 7.16 -1.20
N ASP A 370 -18.33 7.68 -1.62
CA ASP A 370 -19.40 6.83 -2.15
C ASP A 370 -18.90 6.00 -3.35
N LYS A 371 -17.92 6.53 -4.09
CA LYS A 371 -17.26 5.86 -5.22
C LYS A 371 -16.48 4.62 -4.77
N GLU A 372 -15.55 4.80 -3.84
CA GLU A 372 -14.72 3.71 -3.28
C GLU A 372 -15.57 2.61 -2.62
N HIS A 373 -16.63 2.98 -1.89
CA HIS A 373 -17.57 1.99 -1.34
C HIS A 373 -18.25 1.19 -2.45
N GLU A 374 -18.80 1.88 -3.44
CA GLU A 374 -19.47 1.22 -4.58
C GLU A 374 -18.49 0.37 -5.39
N GLU A 375 -17.23 0.78 -5.52
CA GLU A 375 -16.14 0.05 -6.16
C GLU A 375 -15.90 -1.30 -5.48
N HIS A 376 -15.60 -1.31 -4.18
CA HIS A 376 -15.34 -2.56 -3.46
C HIS A 376 -16.56 -3.49 -3.46
N VAL A 377 -17.78 -2.96 -3.29
CA VAL A 377 -18.99 -3.79 -3.35
C VAL A 377 -19.17 -4.43 -4.73
N CYS A 378 -19.00 -3.64 -5.81
CA CYS A 378 -19.10 -4.17 -7.17
C CYS A 378 -17.98 -5.17 -7.46
N SER A 379 -16.76 -4.93 -6.98
CA SER A 379 -15.62 -5.84 -7.14
C SER A 379 -15.86 -7.18 -6.46
N ILE A 380 -16.39 -7.18 -5.23
CA ILE A 380 -16.76 -8.40 -4.51
C ILE A 380 -17.84 -9.18 -5.28
N ILE A 381 -18.90 -8.50 -5.75
CA ILE A 381 -19.98 -9.16 -6.52
C ILE A 381 -19.46 -9.72 -7.85
N ALA A 382 -18.63 -8.96 -8.57
CA ALA A 382 -17.99 -9.41 -9.80
C ALA A 382 -17.11 -10.64 -9.55
N SER A 383 -16.28 -10.63 -8.51
CA SER A 383 -15.42 -11.75 -8.12
C SER A 383 -16.22 -12.99 -7.76
N MET A 384 -17.34 -12.84 -7.04
CA MET A 384 -18.26 -13.95 -6.78
C MET A 384 -18.94 -14.47 -8.06
N LEU A 385 -19.41 -13.60 -8.96
CA LEU A 385 -19.98 -14.04 -10.24
C LEU A 385 -18.95 -14.75 -11.12
N ARG A 386 -17.67 -14.37 -11.04
CA ARG A 386 -16.60 -15.02 -11.77
C ARG A 386 -16.28 -16.41 -11.20
N ASN A 387 -16.16 -16.52 -9.89
CA ASN A 387 -15.56 -17.68 -9.24
C ASN A 387 -16.58 -18.72 -8.75
N LEU A 388 -17.78 -18.31 -8.34
CA LEU A 388 -18.76 -19.23 -7.74
C LEU A 388 -19.32 -20.24 -8.75
N LYS A 389 -19.45 -21.47 -8.28
CA LYS A 389 -20.07 -22.60 -8.99
C LYS A 389 -21.14 -23.26 -8.12
N GLY A 390 -21.89 -24.20 -8.71
CA GLY A 390 -22.86 -25.03 -7.99
C GLY A 390 -23.93 -24.24 -7.21
N GLN A 391 -24.26 -24.70 -6.01
CA GLN A 391 -25.32 -24.14 -5.18
C GLN A 391 -25.05 -22.69 -4.76
N GLN A 392 -23.79 -22.35 -4.45
CA GLN A 392 -23.41 -20.99 -4.05
C GLN A 392 -23.65 -19.99 -5.20
N ARG A 393 -23.34 -20.38 -6.45
CA ARG A 393 -23.66 -19.57 -7.64
C ARG A 393 -25.16 -19.38 -7.79
N SER A 394 -25.95 -20.45 -7.67
CA SER A 394 -27.42 -20.36 -7.73
C SER A 394 -27.97 -19.40 -6.68
N ARG A 395 -27.48 -19.48 -5.44
CA ARG A 395 -27.87 -18.56 -4.34
C ARG A 395 -27.54 -17.11 -4.65
N LEU A 396 -26.38 -16.83 -5.26
CA LEU A 396 -26.02 -15.49 -5.71
C LEU A 396 -26.97 -14.98 -6.81
N LEU A 397 -27.23 -15.80 -7.82
CA LEU A 397 -28.13 -15.42 -8.92
C LEU A 397 -29.56 -15.17 -8.43
N SER A 398 -30.05 -15.96 -7.48
CA SER A 398 -31.37 -15.73 -6.85
C SER A 398 -31.47 -14.36 -6.17
N LYS A 399 -30.37 -13.78 -5.67
CA LYS A 399 -30.40 -12.41 -5.13
C LYS A 399 -30.80 -11.37 -6.16
N PHE A 400 -30.46 -11.58 -7.44
CA PHE A 400 -30.82 -10.68 -8.54
C PHE A 400 -32.27 -10.86 -9.03
N THR A 401 -32.95 -11.95 -8.66
CA THR A 401 -34.37 -12.18 -8.99
C THR A 401 -35.32 -11.77 -7.86
N GLU A 402 -34.80 -11.48 -6.67
CA GLU A 402 -35.60 -11.02 -5.53
C GLU A 402 -36.32 -9.69 -5.80
N ASN A 403 -37.51 -9.52 -5.23
CA ASN A 403 -38.27 -8.26 -5.21
C ASN A 403 -38.40 -7.62 -6.60
N ASP A 404 -38.90 -8.38 -7.58
CA ASP A 404 -39.03 -7.94 -8.98
C ASP A 404 -37.71 -7.42 -9.58
N CYS A 405 -36.63 -8.13 -9.32
CA CYS A 405 -35.29 -7.79 -9.80
C CYS A 405 -34.77 -6.42 -9.34
N GLU A 406 -35.11 -5.97 -8.12
CA GLU A 406 -34.67 -4.66 -7.59
C GLU A 406 -33.14 -4.47 -7.61
N LYS A 407 -32.36 -5.57 -7.55
CA LYS A 407 -30.89 -5.50 -7.63
C LYS A 407 -30.41 -5.21 -9.05
N VAL A 408 -31.14 -5.66 -10.07
CA VAL A 408 -30.90 -5.29 -11.46
C VAL A 408 -31.21 -3.82 -11.66
N ASP A 409 -32.29 -3.31 -11.06
CA ASP A 409 -32.61 -1.88 -11.10
C ASP A 409 -31.49 -1.02 -10.51
N ARG A 410 -30.99 -1.41 -9.33
CA ARG A 410 -29.83 -0.76 -8.71
C ARG A 410 -28.56 -0.87 -9.57
N LEU A 411 -28.31 -2.02 -10.18
CA LEU A 411 -27.18 -2.21 -11.09
C LEU A 411 -27.25 -1.25 -12.29
N MET A 412 -28.45 -1.10 -12.86
CA MET A 412 -28.68 -0.18 -13.97
C MET A 412 -28.57 1.29 -13.54
N GLU A 413 -29.04 1.65 -12.35
CA GLU A 413 -28.83 2.98 -11.78
C GLU A 413 -27.34 3.32 -11.69
N LEU A 414 -26.53 2.41 -11.13
CA LEU A 414 -25.07 2.55 -11.08
C LEU A 414 -24.45 2.65 -12.48
N HIS A 415 -24.92 1.84 -13.43
CA HIS A 415 -24.45 1.87 -14.81
C HIS A 415 -24.61 3.26 -15.41
N PHE A 416 -25.80 3.86 -15.35
CA PHE A 416 -26.04 5.18 -15.93
C PHE A 416 -25.29 6.29 -15.19
N LYS A 417 -25.22 6.23 -13.85
CA LYS A 417 -24.46 7.17 -13.02
C LYS A 417 -23.00 7.26 -13.47
N TYR A 418 -22.32 6.11 -13.56
CA TYR A 418 -20.90 6.11 -13.93
C TYR A 418 -20.65 6.26 -15.43
N LEU A 419 -21.58 5.79 -16.27
CA LEU A 419 -21.50 6.02 -17.71
C LEU A 419 -21.52 7.52 -18.04
N GLU A 420 -22.45 8.27 -17.43
CA GLU A 420 -22.54 9.72 -17.63
C GLU A 420 -21.27 10.43 -17.14
N ALA A 421 -20.76 10.07 -15.96
CA ALA A 421 -19.54 10.65 -15.41
C ALA A 421 -18.31 10.43 -16.32
N VAL A 422 -18.14 9.19 -16.82
CA VAL A 422 -17.04 8.84 -17.73
C VAL A 422 -17.23 9.52 -19.10
N GLN A 423 -18.44 9.59 -19.64
CA GLN A 423 -18.70 10.31 -20.89
C GLN A 423 -18.42 11.81 -20.80
N LEU A 424 -18.70 12.43 -19.66
CA LEU A 424 -18.33 13.82 -19.40
C LEU A 424 -16.81 14.01 -19.33
N ALA A 425 -16.09 13.06 -18.72
CA ALA A 425 -14.63 13.06 -18.70
C ALA A 425 -14.05 12.87 -20.11
N ASP A 426 -14.54 11.89 -20.86
CA ASP A 426 -14.12 11.60 -22.24
C ASP A 426 -14.34 12.82 -23.15
N LYS A 427 -15.46 13.55 -23.01
CA LYS A 427 -15.71 14.80 -23.76
C LYS A 427 -14.71 15.91 -23.44
N ARG A 428 -14.31 16.06 -22.18
CA ARG A 428 -13.30 17.05 -21.77
C ARG A 428 -11.93 16.68 -22.35
N ILE A 429 -11.54 15.41 -22.20
CA ILE A 429 -10.30 14.86 -22.73
C ILE A 429 -10.23 15.06 -24.25
N GLU A 430 -11.30 14.75 -24.99
CA GLU A 430 -11.30 14.92 -26.44
C GLU A 430 -11.19 16.40 -26.87
N GLY A 431 -11.85 17.31 -26.13
CA GLY A 431 -11.69 18.75 -26.35
C GLY A 431 -10.25 19.22 -26.13
N GLU A 432 -9.62 18.76 -25.05
CA GLU A 432 -8.21 19.05 -24.76
C GLU A 432 -7.28 18.46 -25.82
N LYS A 433 -7.48 17.21 -26.25
CA LYS A 433 -6.73 16.58 -27.34
C LYS A 433 -6.81 17.43 -28.62
N HIS A 434 -8.00 17.90 -28.98
CA HIS A 434 -8.16 18.80 -30.12
C HIS A 434 -7.41 20.13 -29.94
N ASP A 435 -7.42 20.71 -28.75
CA ASP A 435 -6.71 21.96 -28.45
C ASP A 435 -5.19 21.79 -28.50
N MET A 436 -4.67 20.69 -27.98
CA MET A 436 -3.25 20.32 -28.06
C MET A 436 -2.80 20.19 -29.51
N VAL A 437 -3.57 19.47 -30.33
CA VAL A 437 -3.28 19.33 -31.77
C VAL A 437 -3.30 20.69 -32.46
N ARG A 438 -4.22 21.60 -32.10
CA ARG A 438 -4.23 22.97 -32.65
C ARG A 438 -3.02 23.80 -32.24
N ARG A 439 -2.46 23.55 -31.05
CA ARG A 439 -1.23 24.19 -30.56
C ARG A 439 0.05 23.53 -31.08
N GLY A 440 -0.05 22.42 -31.81
CA GLY A 440 1.09 21.65 -32.30
C GLY A 440 1.78 20.80 -31.22
N GLU A 441 1.10 20.57 -30.10
CA GLU A 441 1.57 19.70 -29.01
C GLU A 441 1.38 18.23 -29.41
N ILE A 442 2.38 17.40 -29.11
CA ILE A 442 2.33 15.96 -29.35
C ILE A 442 1.66 15.30 -28.14
N ILE A 443 0.70 14.41 -28.40
CA ILE A 443 0.13 13.53 -27.37
C ILE A 443 1.06 12.32 -27.28
N ASP A 444 1.83 12.25 -26.21
CA ASP A 444 2.73 11.15 -25.91
C ASP A 444 2.08 10.15 -24.92
N ASP A 445 2.82 9.09 -24.59
CA ASP A 445 2.36 8.04 -23.68
C ASP A 445 2.07 8.57 -22.26
N ALA A 446 2.85 9.54 -21.78
CA ALA A 446 2.65 10.13 -20.46
C ALA A 446 1.34 10.91 -20.37
N MET A 447 0.98 11.62 -21.45
CA MET A 447 -0.30 12.31 -21.56
C MET A 447 -1.47 11.32 -21.64
N ASP A 448 -1.32 10.21 -22.36
CA ASP A 448 -2.35 9.16 -22.41
C ASP A 448 -2.56 8.47 -21.04
N ASP A 449 -1.50 8.29 -20.25
CA ASP A 449 -1.58 7.83 -18.86
C ASP A 449 -2.34 8.84 -17.98
N GLU A 450 -2.08 10.15 -18.13
CA GLU A 450 -2.82 11.20 -17.42
C GLU A 450 -4.31 11.18 -17.78
N PHE A 451 -4.63 11.06 -19.07
CA PHE A 451 -6.01 10.92 -19.53
C PHE A 451 -6.67 9.66 -18.97
N TYR A 452 -5.93 8.55 -18.88
CA TYR A 452 -6.42 7.33 -18.26
C TYR A 452 -6.74 7.55 -16.78
N LEU A 453 -5.84 8.14 -16.00
CA LEU A 453 -6.06 8.49 -14.59
C LEU A 453 -7.31 9.34 -14.41
N ARG A 454 -7.53 10.34 -15.26
CA ARG A 454 -8.75 11.18 -15.22
C ARG A 454 -10.03 10.40 -15.48
N ARG A 455 -9.99 9.35 -16.31
CA ARG A 455 -11.13 8.43 -16.50
C ARG A 455 -11.34 7.55 -15.27
N LEU A 456 -10.26 7.18 -14.59
CA LEU A 456 -10.35 6.44 -13.33
C LEU A 456 -10.97 7.32 -12.21
N ASP A 457 -10.59 8.58 -12.14
CA ASP A 457 -11.19 9.53 -11.20
C ASP A 457 -12.69 9.67 -11.43
N ALA A 458 -13.12 9.65 -12.70
CA ALA A 458 -14.51 9.66 -13.11
C ALA A 458 -15.29 8.35 -12.85
N GLY A 459 -14.63 7.27 -12.42
CA GLY A 459 -15.27 6.00 -12.06
C GLY A 459 -15.29 4.94 -13.16
N LEU A 460 -14.33 4.97 -14.10
CA LEU A 460 -14.23 4.00 -15.19
C LEU A 460 -14.20 2.54 -14.69
N PHE A 461 -13.49 2.22 -13.62
CA PHE A 461 -13.39 0.84 -13.14
C PHE A 461 -14.68 0.37 -12.49
N VAL A 462 -15.37 1.23 -11.72
CA VAL A 462 -16.69 0.89 -11.19
C VAL A 462 -17.66 0.62 -12.35
N LEU A 463 -17.62 1.46 -13.39
CA LEU A 463 -18.39 1.24 -14.62
C LEU A 463 -18.07 -0.10 -15.30
N GLN A 464 -16.79 -0.45 -15.38
CA GLN A 464 -16.34 -1.71 -15.94
C GLN A 464 -16.82 -2.91 -15.11
N LEU A 465 -16.75 -2.85 -13.79
CA LEU A 465 -17.29 -3.87 -12.88
C LEU A 465 -18.79 -4.03 -13.02
N VAL A 466 -19.53 -2.92 -13.07
CA VAL A 466 -20.98 -2.93 -13.29
C VAL A 466 -21.35 -3.56 -14.64
N CYS A 467 -20.63 -3.20 -15.71
CA CYS A 467 -20.79 -3.82 -17.02
C CYS A 467 -20.48 -5.32 -16.99
N TYR A 468 -19.44 -5.72 -16.26
CA TYR A 468 -19.08 -7.13 -16.10
C TYR A 468 -20.17 -7.92 -15.38
N ILE A 469 -20.67 -7.42 -14.25
CA ILE A 469 -21.80 -8.00 -13.51
C ILE A 469 -23.01 -8.15 -14.45
N MET A 470 -23.34 -7.10 -15.21
CA MET A 470 -24.47 -7.10 -16.15
C MET A 470 -24.34 -8.20 -17.21
N VAL A 471 -23.14 -8.40 -17.77
CA VAL A 471 -22.88 -9.46 -18.76
C VAL A 471 -22.99 -10.84 -18.11
N GLU A 472 -22.40 -11.04 -16.93
CA GLU A 472 -22.44 -12.32 -16.21
C GLU A 472 -23.86 -12.75 -15.83
N ILE A 473 -24.70 -11.83 -15.34
CA ILE A 473 -26.09 -12.16 -14.97
C ILE A 473 -26.98 -12.41 -16.19
N CYS A 474 -26.75 -11.72 -17.30
CA CYS A 474 -27.46 -11.98 -18.57
C CYS A 474 -27.09 -13.35 -19.14
N ASN A 475 -25.84 -13.79 -18.96
CA ASN A 475 -25.36 -15.10 -19.40
C ASN A 475 -25.66 -16.24 -18.40
N ALA A 476 -26.36 -15.96 -17.31
CA ALA A 476 -26.66 -16.95 -16.29
C ALA A 476 -27.75 -17.96 -16.70
N GLY A 477 -28.35 -17.82 -17.88
CA GLY A 477 -29.44 -18.67 -18.35
C GLY A 477 -30.77 -18.39 -17.65
N VAL A 478 -30.94 -17.20 -17.06
CA VAL A 478 -32.17 -16.76 -16.37
C VAL A 478 -32.85 -15.68 -17.22
N PRO A 479 -33.92 -16.01 -17.99
CA PRO A 479 -34.53 -15.08 -18.94
C PRO A 479 -35.03 -13.78 -18.30
N GLN A 480 -35.53 -13.85 -17.06
CA GLN A 480 -36.03 -12.69 -16.32
C GLN A 480 -34.95 -11.59 -16.16
N LEU A 481 -33.71 -11.97 -15.85
CA LEU A 481 -32.60 -11.02 -15.66
C LEU A 481 -32.24 -10.34 -16.98
N GLN A 482 -32.13 -11.13 -18.05
CA GLN A 482 -31.83 -10.62 -19.39
C GLN A 482 -32.91 -9.67 -19.89
N GLN A 483 -34.19 -10.04 -19.71
CA GLN A 483 -35.32 -9.20 -20.09
C GLN A 483 -35.33 -7.88 -19.33
N ARG A 484 -35.09 -7.89 -18.01
CA ARG A 484 -35.07 -6.67 -17.20
C ARG A 484 -33.95 -5.72 -17.61
N VAL A 485 -32.74 -6.22 -17.86
CA VAL A 485 -31.61 -5.41 -18.35
C VAL A 485 -31.95 -4.75 -19.69
N HIS A 486 -32.45 -5.51 -20.66
CA HIS A 486 -32.82 -4.96 -21.96
C HIS A 486 -33.99 -3.96 -21.87
N GLN A 487 -34.98 -4.24 -21.03
CA GLN A 487 -36.11 -3.33 -20.79
C GLN A 487 -35.60 -1.97 -20.30
N ILE A 488 -34.73 -1.94 -19.29
CA ILE A 488 -34.23 -0.69 -18.72
C ILE A 488 -33.30 0.05 -19.70
N LEU A 489 -32.43 -0.66 -20.42
CA LEU A 489 -31.60 -0.07 -21.46
C LEU A 489 -32.45 0.62 -22.53
N ASN A 490 -33.49 -0.06 -23.03
CA ASN A 490 -34.38 0.50 -24.05
C ASN A 490 -35.16 1.73 -23.53
N LEU A 491 -35.65 1.69 -22.30
CA LEU A 491 -36.42 2.79 -21.70
C LEU A 491 -35.58 4.07 -21.49
N ARG A 492 -34.29 3.93 -21.19
CA ARG A 492 -33.39 5.06 -20.91
C ARG A 492 -32.49 5.44 -22.10
N GLY A 493 -32.75 4.90 -23.30
CA GLY A 493 -31.96 5.16 -24.50
C GLY A 493 -30.54 4.58 -24.46
N GLY A 494 -30.26 3.66 -23.54
CA GLY A 494 -28.98 2.96 -23.44
C GLY A 494 -28.81 1.92 -24.55
N SER A 495 -27.55 1.66 -24.94
CA SER A 495 -27.24 0.67 -25.98
C SER A 495 -26.35 -0.44 -25.45
N VAL A 496 -26.70 -1.69 -25.76
CA VAL A 496 -25.86 -2.88 -25.52
C VAL A 496 -24.48 -2.72 -26.20
N LYS A 497 -24.39 -1.94 -27.28
CA LYS A 497 -23.11 -1.65 -27.96
C LYS A 497 -22.12 -0.91 -27.04
N ILE A 498 -22.62 0.01 -26.21
CA ILE A 498 -21.81 0.79 -25.27
C ILE A 498 -21.24 -0.13 -24.19
N VAL A 499 -22.09 -0.98 -23.60
CA VAL A 499 -21.67 -2.00 -22.61
C VAL A 499 -20.59 -2.90 -23.21
N ARG A 500 -20.78 -3.37 -24.44
CA ARG A 500 -19.79 -4.20 -25.15
C ARG A 500 -18.47 -3.46 -25.39
N HIS A 501 -18.52 -2.18 -25.74
CA HIS A 501 -17.32 -1.36 -25.96
C HIS A 501 -16.51 -1.21 -24.66
N ILE A 502 -17.17 -0.88 -23.54
CA ILE A 502 -16.53 -0.77 -22.22
C ILE A 502 -15.88 -2.10 -21.82
N MET A 503 -16.59 -3.22 -22.02
CA MET A 503 -16.05 -4.55 -21.72
C MET A 503 -14.86 -4.92 -22.59
N ARG A 504 -14.84 -4.54 -23.87
CA ARG A 504 -13.65 -4.71 -24.73
C ARG A 504 -12.45 -3.94 -24.19
N GLY A 505 -12.66 -2.69 -23.77
CA GLY A 505 -11.62 -1.86 -23.16
C GLY A 505 -11.02 -2.53 -21.92
N LYS A 506 -11.87 -3.04 -21.02
CA LYS A 506 -11.41 -3.77 -19.82
C LYS A 506 -10.53 -4.97 -20.19
N ILE A 507 -11.01 -5.83 -21.08
CA ILE A 507 -10.30 -7.06 -21.50
C ILE A 507 -8.94 -6.75 -22.10
N THR A 508 -8.85 -5.69 -22.91
CA THR A 508 -7.58 -5.25 -23.49
C THR A 508 -6.59 -4.81 -22.42
N ASN A 509 -7.04 -4.08 -21.39
CA ASN A 509 -6.19 -3.63 -20.29
C ASN A 509 -5.75 -4.81 -19.40
N ASP A 510 -6.69 -5.65 -18.96
CA ASP A 510 -6.38 -6.86 -18.16
C ASP A 510 -5.35 -7.77 -18.88
N PHE A 511 -5.42 -7.85 -20.22
CA PHE A 511 -4.47 -8.60 -21.05
C PHE A 511 -3.09 -7.93 -21.14
N LYS A 512 -3.03 -6.60 -21.26
CA LYS A 512 -1.77 -5.85 -21.24
C LYS A 512 -1.04 -6.03 -19.91
N SER A 513 -1.74 -5.93 -18.78
CA SER A 513 -1.19 -6.11 -17.44
C SER A 513 -0.70 -7.54 -17.20
N SER A 514 -1.48 -8.54 -17.61
CA SER A 514 -1.06 -9.96 -17.52
C SER A 514 0.17 -10.28 -18.39
N CYS A 515 0.37 -9.57 -19.51
CA CYS A 515 1.50 -9.79 -20.42
C CYS A 515 2.78 -9.01 -20.04
N GLN A 516 2.72 -8.02 -19.15
CA GLN A 516 3.92 -7.28 -18.70
C GLN A 516 4.94 -8.21 -18.02
N HIS A 517 4.51 -9.30 -17.38
CA HIS A 517 5.40 -10.32 -16.81
C HIS A 517 6.03 -11.27 -17.85
N ILE A 518 5.59 -11.25 -19.12
CA ILE A 518 6.08 -12.14 -20.18
C ILE A 518 7.02 -11.39 -21.15
N LYS A 519 7.02 -10.05 -21.15
CA LYS A 519 7.94 -9.22 -21.94
C LYS A 519 9.43 -9.59 -21.78
N PRO A 520 9.95 -9.85 -20.56
CA PRO A 520 11.36 -10.24 -20.38
C PRO A 520 11.66 -11.59 -21.06
N ILE A 521 10.75 -12.56 -20.95
CA ILE A 521 10.90 -13.92 -21.49
C ILE A 521 10.92 -13.92 -23.02
N PHE A 522 10.08 -13.09 -23.66
CA PHE A 522 10.06 -12.95 -25.13
C PHE A 522 11.27 -12.18 -25.67
N MET A 523 11.82 -11.22 -24.92
CA MET A 523 13.07 -10.55 -25.28
C MET A 523 14.28 -11.48 -25.19
N THR A 524 14.35 -12.37 -24.20
CA THR A 524 15.43 -13.40 -24.12
C THR A 524 15.37 -14.42 -25.26
N LEU A 525 14.18 -14.64 -25.84
CA LEU A 525 13.96 -15.51 -26.99
C LEU A 525 14.11 -14.79 -28.35
N GLY A 526 14.51 -13.52 -28.38
CA GLY A 526 14.73 -12.75 -29.61
C GLY A 526 13.45 -12.40 -30.39
N ILE A 527 12.28 -12.45 -29.75
CA ILE A 527 10.99 -12.14 -30.37
C ILE A 527 10.66 -10.67 -30.11
N PHE A 528 10.93 -9.80 -31.10
CA PHE A 528 10.51 -8.40 -31.07
C PHE A 528 9.00 -8.30 -31.33
N VAL A 529 8.25 -7.86 -30.31
CA VAL A 529 6.81 -7.57 -30.44
C VAL A 529 6.67 -6.09 -30.79
N HIS A 530 6.48 -5.78 -32.07
CA HIS A 530 6.09 -4.46 -32.53
C HIS A 530 4.57 -4.40 -32.78
N SER A 531 3.92 -3.51 -32.03
CA SER A 531 2.69 -2.75 -32.33
C SER A 531 1.43 -3.49 -32.84
N ASP A 532 0.47 -3.58 -31.92
CA ASP A 532 -0.99 -3.35 -32.00
C ASP A 532 -1.94 -4.15 -32.90
N ILE A 533 -1.51 -4.95 -33.88
CA ILE A 533 -2.48 -5.74 -34.69
C ILE A 533 -2.10 -7.23 -34.87
N ILE A 534 -0.88 -7.64 -34.51
CA ILE A 534 -0.37 -8.99 -34.81
C ILE A 534 -0.21 -9.82 -33.53
N PHE A 535 -1.31 -10.10 -32.83
CA PHE A 535 -1.34 -11.23 -31.87
C PHE A 535 -2.64 -12.05 -31.95
N ILE A 536 -3.66 -11.55 -32.67
CA ILE A 536 -4.92 -12.27 -32.87
C ILE A 536 -4.73 -13.46 -33.85
N THR A 537 -3.76 -13.39 -34.77
CA THR A 537 -3.54 -14.43 -35.80
C THR A 537 -2.58 -15.56 -35.37
N PHE A 538 -1.76 -15.36 -34.34
CA PHE A 538 -0.75 -16.37 -33.94
C PHE A 538 -1.32 -17.57 -33.18
N LYS A 539 -2.62 -17.54 -32.82
CA LYS A 539 -3.29 -18.62 -32.08
C LYS A 539 -3.67 -19.83 -32.95
N CYS A 540 -3.49 -19.78 -34.27
CA CYS A 540 -3.75 -20.93 -35.16
C CYS A 540 -2.54 -21.85 -35.40
N ILE A 541 -1.30 -21.48 -35.01
CA ILE A 541 -0.10 -22.23 -35.46
C ILE A 541 0.59 -23.04 -34.36
N PHE A 542 0.51 -22.67 -33.07
CA PHE A 542 1.18 -23.44 -32.01
C PHE A 542 0.23 -24.39 -31.26
N HIS A 543 -0.14 -25.46 -31.93
CA HIS A 543 -0.59 -26.69 -31.28
C HIS A 543 0.66 -27.50 -30.89
N SER A 544 1.11 -27.36 -29.63
CA SER A 544 1.81 -28.39 -28.82
C SER A 544 2.83 -27.77 -27.86
N ASN A 545 2.71 -28.15 -26.58
CA ASN A 545 3.71 -28.06 -25.51
C ASN A 545 4.06 -26.67 -24.92
N PHE A 546 3.19 -26.14 -24.06
CA PHE A 546 3.58 -25.45 -22.81
C PHE A 546 2.36 -25.39 -21.85
N CYS A 547 2.53 -25.87 -20.62
CA CYS A 547 1.41 -26.13 -19.69
C CYS A 547 0.90 -24.87 -18.94
N TYR A 548 1.66 -23.76 -18.92
CA TYR A 548 1.32 -22.57 -18.13
C TYR A 548 0.28 -21.63 -18.77
N CYS A 549 0.04 -21.71 -20.08
CA CYS A 549 -0.90 -20.81 -20.79
C CYS A 549 -2.36 -21.31 -20.87
N LYS A 550 -2.68 -22.49 -20.32
CA LYS A 550 -4.03 -23.08 -20.46
C LYS A 550 -5.13 -22.32 -19.69
N CYS A 551 -4.82 -21.70 -18.55
CA CYS A 551 -5.82 -21.01 -17.72
C CYS A 551 -6.22 -19.62 -18.25
N ILE A 552 -5.27 -18.85 -18.81
CA ILE A 552 -5.56 -17.55 -19.44
C ILE A 552 -6.35 -17.76 -20.74
N SER A 553 -6.04 -18.82 -21.49
CA SER A 553 -6.65 -19.04 -22.80
C SER A 553 -8.16 -19.28 -22.75
N LEU A 554 -8.69 -20.03 -21.77
CA LEU A 554 -10.13 -20.38 -21.67
C LEU A 554 -11.01 -19.24 -21.15
N PHE A 555 -10.51 -18.44 -20.21
CA PHE A 555 -11.23 -17.29 -19.63
C PHE A 555 -11.47 -16.19 -20.68
N TYR A 556 -10.41 -15.81 -21.40
CA TYR A 556 -10.52 -14.86 -22.51
C TYR A 556 -11.26 -15.45 -23.70
N PHE A 557 -11.19 -16.76 -23.97
CA PHE A 557 -11.97 -17.38 -25.05
C PHE A 557 -13.48 -17.22 -24.85
N ARG A 558 -13.96 -17.45 -23.62
CA ARG A 558 -15.40 -17.39 -23.33
C ARG A 558 -15.93 -15.97 -23.51
N VAL A 559 -15.24 -14.97 -22.96
CA VAL A 559 -15.63 -13.55 -23.08
C VAL A 559 -15.41 -13.00 -24.50
N PHE A 560 -14.35 -13.41 -25.20
CA PHE A 560 -14.07 -13.02 -26.59
C PHE A 560 -15.11 -13.58 -27.56
N PHE A 561 -15.53 -14.84 -27.41
CA PHE A 561 -16.61 -15.43 -28.21
C PHE A 561 -17.94 -14.71 -27.96
N ILE A 562 -18.29 -14.46 -26.68
CA ILE A 562 -19.51 -13.74 -26.27
C ILE A 562 -19.59 -12.33 -26.88
N ILE A 563 -18.46 -11.63 -27.02
CA ILE A 563 -18.41 -10.24 -27.49
C ILE A 563 -18.40 -10.14 -29.03
N PHE A 564 -17.89 -11.14 -29.75
CA PHE A 564 -17.69 -11.05 -31.20
C PHE A 564 -18.62 -11.91 -32.05
N THR A 565 -19.18 -13.02 -31.55
CA THR A 565 -19.99 -13.92 -32.40
C THR A 565 -21.49 -13.85 -32.15
N GLY A 566 -21.95 -13.31 -31.02
CA GLY A 566 -23.39 -13.15 -30.75
C GLY A 566 -24.19 -14.46 -30.67
N TYR A 567 -23.51 -15.61 -30.59
CA TYR A 567 -24.14 -16.92 -30.45
C TYR A 567 -23.95 -17.46 -29.04
N SER A 568 -25.06 -17.84 -28.41
CA SER A 568 -25.09 -18.65 -27.19
C SER A 568 -24.95 -20.13 -27.57
N TYR A 569 -24.15 -20.89 -26.80
CA TYR A 569 -24.26 -22.34 -26.72
C TYR A 569 -24.64 -22.72 -25.29
#